data_AF-H1VA18-F1
#
_entry.id   AF-H1VA18-F1
#
_cell.length_a   1.000
_cell.length_b   1.000
_cell.length_c   1.000
_cell.angle_alpha   90.00
_cell.angle_beta   90.00
_cell.angle_gamma   90.00
#
_symmetry.space_group_name_H-M   'P 1'
#
loop_
_entity.id
_entity.type
_entity.pdbx_description
1 polymer ?
#
loop_
_entity_poly.entity_id
_entity_poly.type
_entity_poly.pdbx_seq_one_letter_code
_entity_poly.pdbx_strand_id
1 'polypeptide(L)'
;MTAYTYATGREYHGANLVANHAYSVLGYCVIGDKQYIVLRNPWGVTEPQGLTSYTGLLGRLEPEIWNPATLLDHGGLFALEADSFKKNFSCIGVSK
;
A
#
# COMPACT_ATOMS: atom_id res chain seq x y z
N MET A 1 4.94 11.94 1.59
CA MET A 1 6.08 11.05 1.25
C MET A 1 5.66 10.16 0.10
N THR A 2 6.60 9.68 -0.71
CA THR A 2 6.31 8.85 -1.89
C THR A 2 7.19 7.61 -1.86
N ALA A 3 6.65 6.44 -2.19
CA ALA A 3 7.41 5.20 -2.29
C ALA A 3 7.42 4.69 -3.73
N TYR A 4 8.52 4.07 -4.15
CA TYR A 4 8.69 3.58 -5.53
C TYR A 4 8.91 2.07 -5.56
N THR A 5 8.11 1.34 -6.35
CA THR A 5 8.26 -0.11 -6.52
C THR A 5 9.49 -0.46 -7.35
N TYR A 6 10.05 -1.67 -7.17
CA TYR A 6 11.04 -2.19 -8.10
C TYR A 6 10.45 -2.31 -9.51
N ALA A 7 11.33 -2.26 -10.53
CA ALA A 7 10.90 -2.28 -11.92
C ALA A 7 10.25 -3.61 -12.35
N THR A 8 10.68 -4.73 -11.76
CA THR A 8 10.21 -6.09 -12.05
C THR A 8 10.42 -6.98 -10.84
N GLY A 9 9.59 -8.02 -10.68
CA GLY A 9 9.70 -8.96 -9.56
C GLY A 9 8.62 -10.03 -9.57
N ARG A 10 8.91 -11.22 -9.05
CA ARG A 10 7.91 -12.31 -8.97
C ARG A 10 6.85 -12.01 -7.91
N GLU A 11 7.19 -11.18 -6.94
CA GLU A 11 6.34 -10.67 -5.88
C GLU A 11 5.13 -9.86 -6.38
N TYR A 12 5.18 -9.33 -7.60
CA TYR A 12 4.04 -8.63 -8.21
C TYR A 12 3.00 -9.57 -8.84
N HIS A 13 3.32 -10.87 -8.99
CA HIS A 13 2.42 -11.83 -9.62
C HIS A 13 1.20 -12.06 -8.73
N GLY A 14 0.02 -11.66 -9.20
CA GLY A 14 -1.24 -11.74 -8.45
C GLY A 14 -1.41 -10.63 -7.40
N ALA A 15 -0.35 -9.97 -6.97
CA ALA A 15 -0.39 -8.97 -5.90
C ALA A 15 -1.12 -7.66 -6.27
N ASN A 16 -1.48 -7.46 -7.55
CA ASN A 16 -2.14 -6.25 -8.05
C ASN A 16 -1.42 -4.93 -7.67
N LEU A 17 -0.12 -5.02 -7.35
CA LEU A 17 0.81 -3.90 -7.23
C LEU A 17 1.44 -3.63 -8.59
N VAL A 18 1.52 -2.36 -8.96
CA VAL A 18 2.13 -1.91 -10.20
C VAL A 18 3.63 -1.78 -9.98
N ALA A 19 4.42 -2.51 -10.77
CA ALA A 19 5.88 -2.41 -10.78
C ALA A 19 6.32 -1.09 -11.45
N ASN A 20 7.53 -0.63 -11.14
CA ASN A 20 8.11 0.60 -11.69
C ASN A 20 7.22 1.86 -11.46
N HIS A 21 6.48 1.90 -10.35
CA HIS A 21 5.43 2.88 -10.12
C HIS A 21 5.55 3.56 -8.76
N ALA A 22 5.08 4.81 -8.70
CA ALA A 22 5.12 5.64 -7.51
C ALA A 22 3.78 5.60 -6.76
N TYR A 23 3.84 5.41 -5.45
CA TYR A 23 2.70 5.41 -4.54
C TYR A 23 2.85 6.52 -3.50
N SER A 24 1.74 7.13 -3.09
CA SER A 24 1.74 8.04 -1.95
C SER A 24 1.79 7.24 -0.66
N VAL A 25 2.69 7.59 0.26
CA VAL A 25 2.71 7.05 1.63
C VAL A 25 1.93 8.02 2.51
N LEU A 26 0.79 7.55 3.03
CA LEU A 26 -0.14 8.37 3.81
C LEU A 26 0.06 8.21 5.33
N GLY A 27 0.63 7.10 5.76
CA GLY A 27 0.90 6.84 7.17
C GLY A 27 1.15 5.36 7.43
N TYR A 28 0.95 4.96 8.68
CA TYR A 28 1.02 3.57 9.11
C TYR A 28 -0.09 3.30 10.12
N CYS A 29 -0.44 2.02 10.29
CA CYS A 29 -1.32 1.56 11.35
C CYS A 29 -0.82 0.24 11.93
N VAL A 30 -1.29 -0.10 13.13
CA VAL A 30 -0.94 -1.33 13.83
C VAL A 30 -2.22 -2.09 14.13
N ILE A 31 -2.28 -3.36 13.74
CA ILE A 31 -3.44 -4.22 13.95
C ILE A 31 -2.94 -5.54 14.52
N GLY A 32 -3.29 -5.81 15.78
CA GLY A 32 -2.65 -6.86 16.57
C GLY A 32 -1.15 -6.60 16.69
N ASP A 33 -0.33 -7.59 16.35
CA ASP A 33 1.13 -7.50 16.40
C ASP A 33 1.78 -7.10 15.06
N LYS A 34 0.96 -6.72 14.06
CA LYS A 34 1.43 -6.42 12.70
C LYS A 34 1.38 -4.93 12.39
N GLN A 35 2.41 -4.45 11.70
CA GLN A 35 2.52 -3.08 11.21
C GLN A 35 2.20 -3.02 9.72
N TYR A 36 1.38 -2.06 9.34
CA TYR A 36 0.98 -1.83 7.95
C TYR A 36 1.29 -0.41 7.54
N ILE A 37 1.79 -0.24 6.31
CA ILE A 37 1.99 1.05 5.66
C ILE A 37 0.76 1.36 4.84
N VAL A 38 0.18 2.55 5.06
CA VAL A 38 -0.99 3.02 4.32
C VAL A 38 -0.52 3.71 3.05
N LEU A 39 -0.94 3.18 1.91
CA LEU A 39 -0.49 3.57 0.58
C LEU A 39 -1.66 3.97 -0.29
N ARG A 40 -1.40 4.88 -1.23
CA ARG A 40 -2.35 5.21 -2.29
C ARG A 40 -1.71 5.12 -3.67
N ASN A 41 -2.31 4.34 -4.56
CA ASN A 41 -2.03 4.39 -5.98
C ASN A 41 -2.59 5.70 -6.56
N PRO A 42 -1.77 6.59 -7.13
CA PRO A 42 -2.24 7.83 -7.72
C PRO A 42 -3.22 7.64 -8.89
N TRP A 43 -3.26 6.47 -9.54
CA TRP A 43 -4.26 6.18 -10.58
C TRP A 43 -5.69 6.02 -10.06
N GLY A 44 -5.88 5.94 -8.74
CA GLY A 44 -7.21 5.77 -8.17
C GLY A 44 -7.85 4.41 -8.51
N VAL A 45 -7.06 3.45 -8.96
CA VAL A 45 -7.49 2.09 -9.34
C VAL A 45 -6.40 1.10 -8.98
N THR A 46 -6.63 -0.19 -9.24
CA THR A 46 -5.68 -1.30 -8.97
C THR A 46 -5.34 -1.41 -7.49
N GLU A 47 -6.35 -1.26 -6.64
CA GLU A 47 -6.24 -1.81 -5.30
C GLU A 47 -6.18 -3.33 -5.40
N PRO A 48 -5.27 -3.97 -4.67
CA PRO A 48 -5.29 -5.42 -4.55
C PRO A 48 -6.61 -5.93 -3.97
N GLN A 49 -7.45 -6.49 -4.84
CA GLN A 49 -8.70 -7.14 -4.46
C GLN A 49 -8.50 -8.63 -4.21
N GLY A 50 -8.92 -9.09 -3.03
CA GLY A 50 -9.09 -10.50 -2.72
C GLY A 50 -8.16 -11.04 -1.62
N LEU A 51 -8.69 -12.02 -0.88
CA LEU A 51 -7.99 -12.75 0.18
C LEU A 51 -6.86 -13.67 -0.33
N THR A 52 -6.54 -13.64 -1.63
CA THR A 52 -5.82 -14.73 -2.31
C THR A 52 -4.53 -14.34 -3.03
N SER A 53 -3.93 -13.15 -2.85
CA SER A 53 -2.74 -12.86 -3.65
C SER A 53 -1.63 -11.96 -3.11
N TYR A 54 -1.68 -11.49 -1.86
CA TYR A 54 -0.47 -11.00 -1.21
C TYR A 54 -0.56 -11.10 0.32
N THR A 55 0.44 -11.73 0.95
CA THR A 55 0.49 -11.84 2.43
C THR A 55 0.59 -10.44 3.03
N GLY A 56 -0.31 -10.11 3.95
CA GLY A 56 -0.26 -8.85 4.71
C GLY A 56 -0.96 -7.67 4.04
N LEU A 57 -1.89 -7.91 3.12
CA LEU A 57 -2.67 -6.86 2.50
C LEU A 57 -3.99 -6.60 3.23
N LEU A 58 -4.33 -5.33 3.46
CA LEU A 58 -5.62 -4.91 3.98
C LEU A 58 -6.21 -3.85 3.04
N GLY A 59 -7.30 -4.21 2.35
CA GLY A 59 -7.97 -3.30 1.42
C GLY A 59 -8.78 -2.20 2.11
N ARG A 60 -9.28 -2.43 3.33
CA ARG A 60 -10.04 -1.45 4.10
C ARG A 60 -9.52 -1.40 5.54
N LEU A 61 -9.12 -0.20 5.96
CA LEU A 61 -8.85 0.12 7.36
C LEU A 61 -10.09 0.79 7.94
N GLU A 62 -10.54 0.32 9.09
CA GLU A 62 -11.65 0.98 9.80
C GLU A 62 -11.19 2.36 10.32
N PRO A 63 -12.07 3.38 10.34
CA PRO A 63 -11.71 4.73 10.78
C PRO A 63 -11.11 4.79 12.19
N GLU A 64 -11.48 3.86 13.06
CA GLU A 64 -10.94 3.72 14.42
C GLU A 64 -9.47 3.28 14.43
N ILE A 65 -9.01 2.62 13.36
CA ILE A 65 -7.64 2.12 13.20
C ILE A 65 -6.77 3.16 12.49
N TRP A 66 -7.32 3.78 11.45
CA TRP A 66 -6.65 4.82 10.70
C TRP A 66 -7.71 5.77 10.14
N ASN A 67 -7.77 6.98 10.69
CA ASN A 67 -8.74 7.98 10.24
C ASN A 67 -8.39 8.37 8.79
N PRO A 68 -9.24 8.06 7.79
CA PRO A 68 -8.96 8.41 6.43
C PRO A 68 -8.78 9.91 6.34
N ALA A 69 -7.59 10.37 5.94
CA ALA A 69 -7.43 11.75 5.49
C ALA A 69 -8.51 11.96 4.43
N THR A 70 -9.46 12.84 4.72
CA THR A 70 -10.81 12.91 4.15
C THR A 70 -10.80 12.81 2.62
N LEU A 71 -10.86 11.59 2.09
CA LEU A 71 -10.91 11.30 0.66
C LEU A 71 -12.07 10.32 0.50
N LEU A 72 -13.24 10.91 0.25
CA LEU A 72 -14.51 10.25 -0.06
C LEU A 72 -14.48 9.44 -1.37
N ASP A 73 -13.31 9.24 -1.96
CA ASP A 73 -13.14 8.53 -3.21
C ASP A 73 -12.31 7.27 -2.98
N HIS A 74 -12.93 6.12 -3.22
CA HIS A 74 -12.45 4.79 -2.89
C HIS A 74 -11.17 4.37 -3.63
N GLY A 75 -10.73 5.19 -4.58
CA GLY A 75 -9.68 4.85 -5.53
C GLY A 75 -8.25 4.84 -4.98
N GLY A 76 -7.61 3.67 -5.08
CA GLY A 76 -6.19 3.39 -4.97
C GLY A 76 -5.68 3.19 -3.54
N LEU A 77 -6.53 3.25 -2.51
CA LEU A 77 -6.13 3.22 -1.10
C LEU A 77 -6.06 1.78 -0.56
N PHE A 78 -4.95 1.43 0.09
CA PHE A 78 -4.78 0.13 0.75
C PHE A 78 -3.71 0.19 1.85
N ALA A 79 -3.67 -0.82 2.71
CA ALA A 79 -2.59 -1.04 3.68
C ALA A 79 -1.78 -2.28 3.31
N LEU A 80 -0.46 -2.18 3.45
CA LEU A 80 0.49 -3.25 3.14
C LEU A 80 1.39 -3.52 4.34
N GLU A 81 1.48 -4.77 4.78
CA GLU A 81 2.36 -5.19 5.88
C GLU A 81 3.81 -4.74 5.64
N ALA A 82 4.50 -4.30 6.69
CA ALA A 82 5.81 -3.67 6.57
C ALA A 82 6.86 -4.57 5.89
N ASP A 83 6.83 -5.88 6.13
CA ASP A 83 7.75 -6.84 5.49
C ASP A 83 7.47 -7.00 3.99
N SER A 84 6.19 -6.98 3.65
CA SER A 84 5.66 -6.96 2.31
C SER A 84 6.04 -5.67 1.57
N PHE A 85 5.95 -4.52 2.25
CA PHE A 85 6.43 -3.24 1.72
C PHE A 85 7.93 -3.28 1.39
N LYS A 86 8.78 -3.77 2.29
CA LYS A 86 10.24 -3.86 2.06
C LYS A 86 10.62 -4.75 0.88
N LYS A 87 9.80 -5.76 0.56
CA LYS A 87 10.03 -6.64 -0.59
C LYS A 87 9.67 -5.99 -1.92
N ASN A 88 8.61 -5.18 -1.96
CA ASN A 88 8.11 -4.59 -3.21
C ASN A 88 8.64 -3.19 -3.50
N PHE A 89 9.10 -2.44 -2.51
CA PHE A 89 9.48 -1.04 -2.66
C PHE A 89 10.99 -0.85 -2.54
N SER A 90 11.55 -0.13 -3.50
CA SER A 90 12.97 0.16 -3.60
C SER A 90 13.40 1.34 -2.73
N CYS A 91 12.53 2.35 -2.57
CA CYS A 91 12.85 3.54 -1.80
C CYS A 91 11.61 4.31 -1.32
N ILE A 92 11.84 5.22 -0.36
CA ILE A 92 10.90 6.28 0.05
C ILE A 92 11.59 7.64 -0.19
N GLY A 93 10.91 8.53 -0.91
CA GLY A 93 11.30 9.92 -1.12
C GLY A 93 10.49 10.88 -0.25
N VAL A 94 11.17 11.92 0.25
CA VAL A 94 10.58 13.02 1.03
C VAL A 94 11.09 14.34 0.49
N SER A 95 10.20 15.26 0.12
CA SER A 95 10.55 16.64 -0.18
C SER A 95 10.59 17.44 1.12
N LYS A 96 11.62 18.28 1.28
CA LYS A 96 11.75 19.22 2.42
C LYS A 96 11.18 20.58 2.06
#